data_AF-A0A640T581-F1
#
_entry.id   AF-A0A640T581-F1
#
_cell.length_a   1.000
_cell.length_b   1.000
_cell.length_c   1.000
_cell.angle_alpha   90.00
_cell.angle_beta   90.00
_cell.angle_gamma   90.00
#
_symmetry.space_group_name_H-M   'P 1'
#
loop_
_entity.id
_entity.type
_entity.pdbx_description
1 polymer ?
#
loop_
_entity_poly.entity_id
_entity_poly.type
_entity_poly.pdbx_seq_one_letter_code
_entity_poly.pdbx_strand_id
1 'polypeptide(L)'
;MVDRPEGEQGAQRDDVPEGAADEVLDRPLPEGVRRRVVALTAESFGALTVAELPPPLRQYARFTPTRRAKFAGNAMAAALESDAVFRQRIAGKLHEAQPELAAALEHGTPPAAADPLDVAAAAYVLRPEGWVKLVAAAGEEAQRARAERAGEEAERELARLREELAQARGEARTEADRIRVDLDAVRKENESLRRKLRSALSDVKRGEAAVRKAVAALAEERDRAATEKTTADSEVRRLKSRIAEAETALETSRRSAREGRSVEDMRLRLLLDTVLDAAQGLRRELALPPANVHPADTVEAVAPGRMTPKDIATRALSEMDPALLDQLLALPQAHLVVDGYNVTKTGYPTMPLEKQRLRLLGGLAVLAAQTGAEMTCVFDGAELAAPVLLAPPRGVRVLFSKPGVTADELIRQLVRAEPPGRPVVVVSTDREVADGVAKAGARPVASALLLKRLART
;
A
#
# COMPACT_ATOMS: atom_id res chain seq x y z
N MET A 1 -27.59 -94.61 -21.58
CA MET A 1 -28.23 -94.25 -22.86
C MET A 1 -27.27 -93.29 -23.58
N VAL A 2 -26.64 -93.66 -24.70
CA VAL A 2 -26.93 -94.79 -25.61
C VAL A 2 -25.62 -95.51 -26.00
N ASP A 3 -25.68 -96.84 -25.89
CA ASP A 3 -24.94 -97.94 -26.55
C ASP A 3 -23.44 -97.82 -26.90
N ARG A 4 -22.66 -98.61 -26.14
CA ARG A 4 -21.62 -99.48 -26.70
C ARG A 4 -22.28 -100.66 -27.44
N PRO A 5 -21.61 -101.25 -28.43
CA PRO A 5 -21.59 -102.71 -28.60
C PRO A 5 -20.35 -103.30 -27.92
N GLU A 6 -20.53 -104.40 -27.19
CA GLU A 6 -19.45 -105.22 -26.65
C GLU A 6 -19.26 -106.48 -27.50
N GLY A 7 -18.01 -106.94 -27.59
CA GLY A 7 -17.70 -108.37 -27.68
C GLY A 7 -17.74 -109.01 -29.07
N GLU A 8 -16.55 -109.38 -29.57
CA GLU A 8 -16.37 -110.69 -30.19
C GLU A 8 -15.04 -111.28 -29.69
N GLN A 9 -15.12 -112.47 -29.07
CA GLN A 9 -13.95 -113.25 -28.68
C GLN A 9 -13.53 -114.11 -29.88
N GLY A 10 -12.29 -113.99 -30.34
CA GLY A 10 -11.83 -114.67 -31.55
C GLY A 10 -10.39 -115.15 -31.46
N ALA A 11 -10.23 -116.47 -31.28
CA ALA A 11 -9.04 -117.26 -31.60
C ALA A 11 -7.67 -116.76 -31.09
N GLN A 12 -7.29 -117.29 -29.92
CA GLN A 12 -5.89 -117.53 -29.59
C GLN A 12 -5.29 -118.46 -30.68
N ARG A 13 -4.30 -117.96 -31.43
CA ARG A 13 -3.47 -118.74 -32.35
C ARG A 13 -2.02 -118.60 -31.93
N ASP A 14 -1.52 -119.61 -31.24
CA ASP A 14 -0.10 -119.93 -31.33
C ASP A 14 0.14 -120.55 -32.70
N ASP A 15 1.00 -119.95 -33.53
CA ASP A 15 1.78 -120.71 -34.51
C ASP A 15 2.93 -119.87 -35.10
N VAL A 16 4.15 -120.43 -34.96
CA VAL A 16 5.36 -120.24 -35.79
C VAL A 16 6.04 -118.84 -35.83
N PRO A 17 7.37 -118.76 -35.64
CA PRO A 17 8.13 -117.55 -35.95
C PRO A 17 8.27 -117.37 -37.48
N GLU A 18 7.44 -116.51 -38.06
CA GLU A 18 7.66 -116.02 -39.43
C GLU A 18 8.93 -115.14 -39.47
N GLY A 19 9.98 -115.65 -40.11
CA GLY A 19 11.27 -114.97 -40.18
C GLY A 19 11.23 -113.73 -41.07
N ALA A 20 11.89 -112.66 -40.60
CA ALA A 20 12.40 -111.53 -41.40
C ALA A 20 11.49 -111.07 -42.57
N ALA A 21 10.23 -110.73 -42.29
CA ALA A 21 9.47 -109.87 -43.18
C ALA A 21 10.18 -108.50 -43.26
N ASP A 22 10.43 -107.99 -44.47
CA ASP A 22 11.07 -106.69 -44.68
C ASP A 22 10.28 -105.59 -43.94
N GLU A 23 10.78 -105.13 -42.80
CA GLU A 23 10.19 -104.02 -42.07
C GLU A 23 10.30 -102.74 -42.92
N VAL A 24 9.16 -102.27 -43.46
CA VAL A 24 9.04 -101.02 -44.21
C VAL A 24 8.58 -99.90 -43.28
N LEU A 25 9.10 -98.69 -43.51
CA LEU A 25 8.70 -97.49 -42.77
C LEU A 25 7.61 -96.74 -43.54
N ASP A 26 6.37 -96.83 -43.06
CA ASP A 26 5.18 -96.23 -43.69
C ASP A 26 5.13 -94.68 -43.65
N ARG A 27 6.10 -94.03 -43.01
CA ARG A 27 6.14 -92.57 -42.79
C ARG A 27 7.51 -92.00 -43.17
N PRO A 28 7.61 -90.74 -43.65
CA PRO A 28 8.91 -90.12 -43.87
C PRO A 28 9.70 -90.04 -42.55
N LEU A 29 11.02 -90.24 -42.62
CA LEU A 29 11.88 -90.17 -41.43
C LEU A 29 11.66 -88.88 -40.63
N PRO A 30 11.53 -88.96 -39.30
CA PRO A 30 11.56 -87.79 -38.42
C PRO A 30 12.79 -86.92 -38.72
N GLU A 31 12.61 -85.61 -38.75
CA GLU A 31 13.63 -84.68 -39.24
C GLU A 31 14.96 -84.77 -38.45
N GLY A 32 14.89 -85.00 -37.14
CA GLY A 32 16.07 -85.24 -36.30
C GLY A 32 16.86 -86.48 -36.74
N VAL A 33 16.16 -87.62 -36.88
CA VAL A 33 16.75 -88.89 -37.32
C VAL A 33 17.32 -88.74 -38.74
N ARG A 34 16.58 -88.12 -39.67
CA ARG A 34 17.05 -87.85 -41.04
C ARG A 34 18.36 -87.06 -41.07
N ARG A 35 18.48 -86.00 -40.26
CA ARG A 35 19.71 -85.20 -40.16
C ARG A 35 20.88 -86.06 -39.64
N ARG A 36 20.65 -86.94 -38.67
CA ARG A 36 21.69 -87.80 -38.10
C ARG A 36 22.10 -88.95 -39.01
N VAL A 37 21.16 -89.60 -39.70
CA VAL A 37 21.42 -90.57 -40.79
C VAL A 37 22.30 -89.94 -41.88
N VAL A 38 21.99 -88.70 -42.29
CA VAL A 38 22.77 -87.95 -43.28
C VAL A 38 24.19 -87.64 -42.78
N ALA A 39 24.37 -87.31 -41.50
CA ALA A 39 25.69 -87.05 -40.92
C ALA A 39 26.54 -88.33 -40.83
N LEU A 40 25.99 -89.40 -40.27
CA LEU A 40 26.61 -90.73 -40.17
C LEU A 40 27.04 -91.23 -41.57
N THR A 41 26.14 -91.10 -42.55
CA THR A 41 26.44 -91.47 -43.93
C THR A 41 27.52 -90.58 -44.54
N ALA A 42 27.51 -89.27 -44.32
CA ALA A 42 28.53 -88.33 -44.82
C ALA A 42 29.94 -88.58 -44.25
N GLU A 43 30.02 -89.14 -43.06
CA GLU A 43 31.24 -89.62 -42.39
C GLU A 43 31.70 -90.93 -43.05
N SER A 44 30.89 -91.98 -43.01
CA SER A 44 31.18 -93.32 -43.60
C SER A 44 31.50 -93.26 -45.10
N PHE A 45 30.84 -92.37 -45.84
CA PHE A 45 31.06 -92.11 -47.27
C PHE A 45 32.51 -91.69 -47.59
N GLY A 46 33.25 -91.16 -46.62
CA GLY A 46 34.66 -90.82 -46.80
C GLY A 46 35.60 -92.02 -46.97
N ALA A 47 35.17 -93.21 -46.52
CA ALA A 47 35.95 -94.44 -46.58
C ALA A 47 35.66 -95.31 -47.82
N LEU A 48 34.72 -94.90 -48.69
CA LEU A 48 34.34 -95.64 -49.89
C LEU A 48 35.03 -95.09 -51.14
N THR A 49 35.39 -95.97 -52.07
CA THR A 49 35.94 -95.59 -53.37
C THR A 49 34.84 -95.08 -54.33
N VAL A 50 35.22 -94.30 -55.35
CA VAL A 50 34.26 -93.73 -56.31
C VAL A 50 33.47 -94.80 -57.09
N ALA A 51 34.04 -96.01 -57.25
CA ALA A 51 33.38 -97.15 -57.88
C ALA A 51 32.28 -97.76 -57.00
N GLU A 52 32.43 -97.68 -55.67
CA GLU A 52 31.47 -98.21 -54.69
C GLU A 52 30.31 -97.25 -54.40
N LEU A 53 30.37 -96.03 -54.94
CA LEU A 53 29.33 -95.01 -54.77
C LEU A 53 28.25 -95.09 -55.87
N PRO A 54 26.96 -94.94 -55.51
CA PRO A 54 25.86 -94.77 -56.45
C PRO A 54 26.10 -93.59 -57.41
N PRO A 55 25.68 -93.69 -58.70
CA PRO A 55 25.88 -92.64 -59.70
C PRO A 55 25.56 -91.19 -59.25
N PRO A 56 24.42 -90.87 -58.60
CA PRO A 56 24.11 -89.49 -58.22
C PRO A 56 25.05 -88.91 -57.14
N LEU A 57 25.74 -89.78 -56.40
CA LEU A 57 26.61 -89.38 -55.28
C LEU A 57 28.08 -89.17 -55.66
N ARG A 58 28.55 -89.72 -56.78
CA ARG A 58 29.98 -89.70 -57.19
C ARG A 58 30.54 -88.28 -57.30
N GLN A 59 29.73 -87.31 -57.72
CA GLN A 59 30.12 -85.89 -57.79
C GLN A 59 30.51 -85.29 -56.43
N TYR A 60 29.97 -85.83 -55.33
CA TYR A 60 30.21 -85.35 -53.96
C TYR A 60 31.38 -86.08 -53.26
N ALA A 61 32.00 -87.08 -53.91
CA ALA A 61 33.14 -87.85 -53.39
C ALA A 61 34.24 -86.95 -52.77
N ARG A 62 34.59 -85.87 -53.47
CA ARG A 62 35.69 -84.94 -53.13
C ARG A 62 35.36 -83.91 -52.04
N PHE A 63 34.13 -83.87 -51.53
CA PHE A 63 33.74 -82.89 -50.50
C PHE A 63 34.06 -83.37 -49.09
N THR A 64 34.31 -82.45 -48.16
CA THR A 64 34.46 -82.74 -46.73
C THR A 64 33.14 -83.27 -46.14
N PRO A 65 33.15 -84.07 -45.05
CA PRO A 65 31.92 -84.62 -44.44
C PRO A 65 30.84 -83.56 -44.19
N THR A 66 31.23 -82.39 -43.66
CA THR A 66 30.32 -81.25 -43.43
C THR A 66 29.69 -80.69 -44.71
N ARG A 67 30.45 -80.59 -45.81
CA ARG A 67 29.91 -80.16 -47.11
C ARG A 67 29.07 -81.26 -47.76
N ARG A 68 29.41 -82.54 -47.57
CA ARG A 68 28.62 -83.68 -48.03
C ARG A 68 27.25 -83.72 -47.35
N ALA A 69 27.20 -83.63 -46.02
CA ALA A 69 25.95 -83.56 -45.27
C ALA A 69 25.06 -82.39 -45.75
N LYS A 70 25.66 -81.21 -46.00
CA LYS A 70 24.93 -80.01 -46.45
C LYS A 70 24.41 -80.07 -47.90
N PHE A 71 25.24 -80.50 -48.86
CA PHE A 71 24.91 -80.42 -50.29
C PHE A 71 24.43 -81.74 -50.91
N ALA A 72 24.83 -82.88 -50.36
CA ALA A 72 24.44 -84.21 -50.82
C ALA A 72 23.38 -84.86 -49.93
N GLY A 73 22.94 -84.22 -48.83
CA GLY A 73 22.07 -84.84 -47.82
C GLY A 73 20.80 -85.50 -48.36
N ASN A 74 20.10 -84.85 -49.30
CA ASN A 74 18.91 -85.42 -49.93
C ASN A 74 19.25 -86.63 -50.83
N ALA A 75 20.36 -86.55 -51.58
CA ALA A 75 20.80 -87.64 -52.44
C ALA A 75 21.31 -88.84 -51.63
N MET A 76 21.95 -88.61 -50.48
CA MET A 76 22.41 -89.68 -49.58
C MET A 76 21.22 -90.36 -48.90
N ALA A 77 20.23 -89.60 -48.42
CA ALA A 77 19.01 -90.17 -47.85
C ALA A 77 18.27 -91.06 -48.87
N ALA A 78 18.06 -90.58 -50.10
CA ALA A 78 17.44 -91.34 -51.17
C ALA A 78 18.26 -92.59 -51.58
N ALA A 79 19.59 -92.51 -51.56
CA ALA A 79 20.45 -93.64 -51.89
C ALA A 79 20.41 -94.77 -50.83
N LEU A 80 20.32 -94.44 -49.53
CA LEU A 80 20.19 -95.46 -48.46
C LEU A 80 18.86 -96.20 -48.52
N GLU A 81 17.82 -95.52 -48.98
CA GLU A 81 16.46 -96.05 -49.14
C GLU A 81 16.38 -96.97 -50.37
N SER A 82 16.87 -96.52 -51.53
CA SER A 82 16.76 -97.21 -52.83
C SER A 82 17.87 -98.21 -53.17
N ASP A 83 19.09 -98.05 -52.64
CA ASP A 83 20.24 -98.91 -52.96
C ASP A 83 20.66 -99.74 -51.73
N ALA A 84 20.26 -101.01 -51.73
CA ALA A 84 20.59 -101.96 -50.67
C ALA A 84 22.10 -102.24 -50.55
N VAL A 85 22.85 -102.23 -51.66
CA VAL A 85 24.29 -102.50 -51.66
C VAL A 85 25.04 -101.30 -51.07
N PHE A 86 24.62 -100.09 -51.40
CA PHE A 86 25.15 -98.88 -50.77
C PHE A 86 24.82 -98.84 -49.27
N ARG A 87 23.58 -99.17 -48.87
CA ARG A 87 23.21 -99.27 -47.44
C ARG A 87 24.06 -100.30 -46.70
N GLN A 88 24.27 -101.50 -47.26
CA GLN A 88 25.14 -102.53 -46.68
C GLN A 88 26.59 -102.07 -46.51
N ARG A 89 27.14 -101.32 -47.47
CA ARG A 89 28.49 -100.72 -47.34
C ARG A 89 28.57 -99.69 -46.21
N ILE A 90 27.56 -98.84 -46.07
CA ILE A 90 27.49 -97.86 -44.97
C ILE A 90 27.25 -98.56 -43.62
N ALA A 91 26.45 -99.63 -43.57
CA ALA A 91 26.25 -100.49 -42.40
C ALA A 91 27.57 -101.16 -41.96
N GLY A 92 28.33 -101.74 -42.88
CA GLY A 92 29.66 -102.31 -42.58
C GLY A 92 30.63 -101.26 -42.03
N LYS A 93 30.63 -100.04 -42.58
CA LYS A 93 31.44 -98.93 -42.03
C LYS A 93 30.94 -98.40 -40.69
N LEU A 94 29.65 -98.52 -40.39
CA LEU A 94 29.11 -98.23 -39.06
C LEU A 94 29.53 -99.30 -38.05
N HIS A 95 29.52 -100.58 -38.42
CA HIS A 95 29.99 -101.69 -37.58
C HIS A 95 31.50 -101.58 -37.30
N GLU A 96 32.32 -101.15 -38.28
CA GLU A 96 33.75 -100.81 -38.07
C GLU A 96 33.95 -99.62 -37.11
N ALA A 97 33.12 -98.59 -37.22
CA ALA A 97 33.28 -97.33 -36.46
C ALA A 97 32.69 -97.37 -35.04
N GLN A 98 31.62 -98.15 -34.83
CA GLN A 98 30.86 -98.21 -33.58
C GLN A 98 30.41 -99.67 -33.29
N PRO A 99 31.35 -100.60 -33.07
CA PRO A 99 31.05 -102.04 -32.94
C PRO A 99 30.11 -102.34 -31.77
N GLU A 100 30.26 -101.63 -30.64
CA GLU A 100 29.40 -101.81 -29.46
C GLU A 100 27.94 -101.42 -29.74
N LEU A 101 27.70 -100.31 -30.45
CA LEU A 101 26.34 -99.88 -30.81
C LEU A 101 25.72 -100.79 -31.86
N ALA A 102 26.50 -101.22 -32.87
CA ALA A 102 26.03 -102.13 -33.90
C ALA A 102 25.63 -103.48 -33.30
N ALA A 103 26.50 -104.09 -32.49
CA ALA A 103 26.20 -105.34 -31.79
C ALA A 103 24.99 -105.21 -30.85
N ALA A 104 24.89 -104.13 -30.07
CA ALA A 104 23.77 -103.90 -29.16
C ALA A 104 22.42 -103.80 -29.91
N LEU A 105 22.41 -103.15 -31.08
CA LEU A 105 21.24 -103.05 -31.96
C LEU A 105 20.90 -104.39 -32.63
N GLU A 106 21.88 -105.14 -33.10
CA GLU A 106 21.69 -106.49 -33.68
C GLU A 106 21.11 -107.48 -32.66
N HIS A 107 21.45 -107.35 -31.37
CA HIS A 107 20.87 -108.13 -30.27
C HIS A 107 19.57 -107.50 -29.68
N GLY A 108 18.95 -106.55 -30.37
CA GLY A 108 17.68 -105.93 -29.96
C GLY A 108 17.71 -105.13 -28.65
N THR A 109 18.90 -104.83 -28.12
CA THR A 109 19.09 -104.21 -26.80
C THR A 109 19.79 -102.84 -26.97
N PRO A 110 19.06 -101.77 -27.36
CA PRO A 110 19.65 -100.46 -27.59
C PRO A 110 20.28 -99.89 -26.30
N PRO A 111 21.51 -99.31 -26.35
CA PRO A 111 22.15 -98.76 -25.16
C PRO A 111 21.39 -97.56 -24.59
N ALA A 112 20.95 -97.65 -23.33
CA ALA A 112 20.19 -96.59 -22.64
C ALA A 112 20.99 -95.28 -22.40
N ALA A 113 22.32 -95.30 -22.61
CA ALA A 113 23.20 -94.13 -22.47
C ALA A 113 23.48 -93.39 -23.79
N ALA A 114 22.97 -93.87 -24.92
CA ALA A 114 23.12 -93.23 -26.23
C ALA A 114 21.96 -92.28 -26.54
N ASP A 115 22.20 -91.24 -27.35
CA ASP A 115 21.13 -90.35 -27.82
C ASP A 115 20.09 -91.15 -28.63
N PRO A 116 18.79 -91.10 -28.31
CA PRO A 116 17.75 -91.79 -29.06
C PRO A 116 17.78 -91.50 -30.58
N LEU A 117 18.17 -90.29 -30.99
CA LEU A 117 18.31 -89.93 -32.41
C LEU A 117 19.50 -90.62 -33.09
N ASP A 118 20.57 -90.89 -32.35
CA ASP A 118 21.76 -91.62 -32.82
C ASP A 118 21.47 -93.11 -32.93
N VAL A 119 20.80 -93.68 -31.91
CA VAL A 119 20.31 -95.06 -31.90
C VAL A 119 19.35 -95.30 -33.08
N ALA A 120 18.39 -94.39 -33.30
CA ALA A 120 17.47 -94.45 -34.43
C ALA A 120 18.18 -94.30 -35.79
N ALA A 121 19.20 -93.46 -35.90
CA ALA A 121 19.96 -93.29 -37.13
C ALA A 121 20.82 -94.53 -37.47
N ALA A 122 21.43 -95.14 -36.45
CA ALA A 122 22.15 -96.41 -36.58
C ALA A 122 21.18 -97.56 -36.96
N ALA A 123 20.04 -97.68 -36.26
CA ALA A 123 19.02 -98.68 -36.57
C ALA A 123 18.45 -98.52 -38.00
N TYR A 124 18.25 -97.29 -38.47
CA TYR A 124 17.84 -97.04 -39.86
C TYR A 124 18.85 -97.60 -40.88
N VAL A 125 20.15 -97.51 -40.61
CA VAL A 125 21.20 -97.99 -41.52
C VAL A 125 21.40 -99.52 -41.42
N LEU A 126 21.44 -100.05 -40.20
CA LEU A 126 21.71 -101.48 -39.93
C LEU A 126 20.51 -102.39 -40.22
N ARG A 127 19.28 -101.87 -40.13
CA ARG A 127 18.01 -102.65 -40.28
C ARG A 127 17.92 -103.90 -39.37
N PRO A 128 18.21 -103.80 -38.05
CA PRO A 128 17.91 -104.90 -37.10
C PRO A 128 16.39 -105.10 -36.97
N GLU A 129 15.97 -106.22 -36.41
CA GLU A 129 14.56 -106.46 -36.08
C GLU A 129 14.01 -105.35 -35.15
N GLY A 130 12.83 -104.82 -35.45
CA GLY A 130 12.20 -103.73 -34.71
C GLY A 130 12.72 -102.32 -35.00
N TRP A 131 13.60 -102.12 -35.99
CA TRP A 131 14.22 -100.80 -36.27
C TRP A 131 13.18 -99.68 -36.51
N VAL A 132 12.02 -100.00 -37.09
CA VAL A 132 10.94 -99.03 -37.34
C VAL A 132 10.43 -98.42 -36.03
N LYS A 133 10.32 -99.22 -34.97
CA LYS A 133 9.86 -98.77 -33.65
C LYS A 133 10.86 -97.82 -32.99
N LEU A 134 12.17 -98.09 -33.13
CA LEU A 134 13.23 -97.22 -32.61
C LEU A 134 13.23 -95.85 -33.31
N VAL A 135 13.06 -95.82 -34.64
CA VAL A 135 12.96 -94.57 -35.42
C VAL A 135 11.72 -93.77 -35.05
N ALA A 136 10.56 -94.43 -34.86
CA ALA A 136 9.33 -93.77 -34.44
C ALA A 136 9.47 -93.17 -33.03
N ALA A 137 9.93 -93.95 -32.04
CA ALA A 137 10.08 -93.50 -30.65
C ALA A 137 11.03 -92.30 -30.51
N ALA A 138 12.18 -92.33 -31.18
CA ALA A 138 13.12 -91.21 -31.19
C ALA A 138 12.56 -89.95 -31.88
N GLY A 139 11.72 -90.14 -32.91
CA GLY A 139 11.00 -89.05 -33.57
C GLY A 139 10.00 -88.37 -32.64
N GLU A 140 9.19 -89.16 -31.92
CA GLU A 140 8.20 -88.67 -30.97
C GLU A 140 8.85 -87.99 -29.75
N GLU A 141 9.93 -88.55 -29.21
CA GLU A 141 10.71 -87.94 -28.13
C GLU A 141 11.30 -86.58 -28.55
N ALA A 142 11.95 -86.53 -29.72
CA ALA A 142 12.50 -85.28 -30.24
C ALA A 142 11.42 -84.24 -30.60
N GLN A 143 10.19 -84.68 -30.91
CA GLN A 143 9.05 -83.79 -31.11
C GLN A 143 8.50 -83.27 -29.78
N ARG A 144 8.36 -84.12 -28.75
CA ARG A 144 7.97 -83.72 -27.39
C ARG A 144 8.94 -82.70 -26.80
N ALA A 145 10.24 -83.01 -26.81
CA ALA A 145 11.29 -82.11 -26.33
C ALA A 145 11.44 -80.81 -27.16
N ARG A 146 10.90 -80.73 -28.38
CA ARG A 146 10.78 -79.46 -29.14
C ARG A 146 9.53 -78.67 -28.72
N ALA A 147 8.41 -79.36 -28.53
CA ALA A 147 7.15 -78.75 -28.10
C ALA A 147 7.22 -78.17 -26.68
N GLU A 148 7.87 -78.89 -25.75
CA GLU A 148 8.11 -78.42 -24.38
C GLU A 148 8.93 -77.13 -24.36
N ARG A 149 10.08 -77.09 -25.06
CA ARG A 149 10.91 -75.88 -25.16
C ARG A 149 10.17 -74.70 -25.79
N ALA A 150 9.40 -74.94 -26.85
CA ALA A 150 8.57 -73.90 -27.47
C ALA A 150 7.45 -73.41 -26.52
N GLY A 151 6.90 -74.31 -25.69
CA GLY A 151 5.96 -73.98 -24.62
C GLY A 151 6.61 -73.10 -23.55
N GLU A 152 7.76 -73.49 -23.01
CA GLU A 152 8.52 -72.69 -22.04
C GLU A 152 8.91 -71.31 -22.58
N GLU A 153 9.38 -71.22 -23.83
CA GLU A 153 9.72 -69.95 -24.47
C GLU A 153 8.48 -69.06 -24.62
N ALA A 154 7.34 -69.62 -25.04
CA ALA A 154 6.08 -68.90 -25.12
C ALA A 154 5.56 -68.47 -23.74
N GLU A 155 5.71 -69.29 -22.69
CA GLU A 155 5.31 -68.95 -21.32
C GLU A 155 6.17 -67.82 -20.74
N ARG A 156 7.49 -67.84 -20.98
CA ARG A 156 8.41 -66.76 -20.58
C ARG A 156 8.04 -65.43 -21.27
N GLU A 157 7.78 -65.46 -22.57
CA GLU A 157 7.38 -64.26 -23.31
C GLU A 157 5.98 -63.77 -22.89
N LEU A 158 5.03 -64.67 -22.64
CA LEU A 158 3.72 -64.32 -22.08
C LEU A 158 3.82 -63.73 -20.67
N ALA A 159 4.72 -64.23 -19.83
CA ALA A 159 4.98 -63.66 -18.50
C ALA A 159 5.55 -62.24 -18.62
N ARG A 160 6.56 -62.05 -19.47
CA ARG A 160 7.16 -60.75 -19.76
C ARG A 160 6.14 -59.75 -20.31
N LEU A 161 5.37 -60.10 -21.33
CA LEU A 161 4.35 -59.22 -21.92
C LEU A 161 3.22 -58.88 -20.92
N ARG A 162 2.89 -59.80 -20.00
CA ARG A 162 1.95 -59.51 -18.89
C ARG A 162 2.54 -58.52 -17.89
N GLU A 163 3.83 -58.63 -17.59
CA GLU A 163 4.53 -57.67 -16.72
C GLU A 163 4.63 -56.29 -17.36
N GLU A 164 5.09 -56.19 -18.61
CA GLU A 164 5.16 -54.93 -19.38
C GLU A 164 3.76 -54.27 -19.49
N LEU A 165 2.70 -55.06 -19.73
CA LEU A 165 1.32 -54.58 -19.73
C LEU A 165 0.84 -54.12 -18.34
N ALA A 166 1.26 -54.78 -17.26
CA ALA A 166 0.93 -54.39 -15.89
C ALA A 166 1.64 -53.08 -15.49
N GLN A 167 2.91 -52.95 -15.84
CA GLN A 167 3.71 -51.72 -15.64
C GLN A 167 3.07 -50.54 -16.40
N ALA A 168 2.83 -50.67 -17.71
CA ALA A 168 2.22 -49.62 -18.53
C ALA A 168 0.82 -49.21 -18.02
N ARG A 169 -0.01 -50.17 -17.56
CA ARG A 169 -1.31 -49.88 -16.92
C ARG A 169 -1.16 -49.19 -15.56
N GLY A 170 -0.12 -49.53 -14.80
CA GLY A 170 0.23 -48.87 -13.54
C GLY A 170 0.62 -47.41 -13.77
N GLU A 171 1.55 -47.15 -14.67
CA GLU A 171 1.99 -45.81 -15.06
C GLU A 171 0.81 -44.96 -15.55
N ALA A 172 0.04 -45.46 -16.53
CA ALA A 172 -1.12 -44.76 -17.06
C ALA A 172 -2.18 -44.42 -15.99
N ARG A 173 -2.35 -45.30 -14.98
CA ARG A 173 -3.22 -45.02 -13.83
C ARG A 173 -2.64 -43.93 -12.93
N THR A 174 -1.35 -43.99 -12.59
CA THR A 174 -0.70 -42.94 -11.76
C THR A 174 -0.76 -41.57 -12.44
N GLU A 175 -0.59 -41.52 -13.76
CA GLU A 175 -0.66 -40.29 -14.53
C GLU A 175 -2.10 -39.76 -14.64
N ALA A 176 -3.09 -40.63 -14.85
CA ALA A 176 -4.49 -40.24 -14.80
C ALA A 176 -4.93 -39.70 -13.43
N ASP A 177 -4.40 -40.27 -12.33
CA ASP A 177 -4.68 -39.80 -10.98
C ASP A 177 -3.97 -38.45 -10.68
N ARG A 178 -2.73 -38.23 -11.18
CA ARG A 178 -2.05 -36.91 -11.15
C ARG A 178 -2.84 -35.84 -11.90
N ILE A 179 -3.18 -36.10 -13.17
CA ILE A 179 -3.95 -35.19 -14.03
C ILE A 179 -5.30 -34.84 -13.37
N ARG A 180 -5.94 -35.79 -12.66
CA ARG A 180 -7.18 -35.51 -11.91
C ARG A 180 -6.94 -34.56 -10.74
N VAL A 181 -5.88 -34.77 -9.95
CA VAL A 181 -5.52 -33.89 -8.82
C VAL A 181 -5.20 -32.47 -9.32
N ASP A 182 -4.39 -32.34 -10.37
CA ASP A 182 -4.01 -31.05 -10.96
C ASP A 182 -5.23 -30.32 -11.54
N LEU A 183 -6.12 -31.04 -12.23
CA LEU A 183 -7.38 -30.48 -12.74
C LEU A 183 -8.27 -29.93 -11.61
N ASP A 184 -8.39 -30.65 -10.50
CA ASP A 184 -9.18 -30.20 -9.35
C ASP A 184 -8.51 -29.07 -8.57
N ALA A 185 -7.17 -28.98 -8.56
CA ALA A 185 -6.44 -27.82 -8.06
C ALA A 185 -6.73 -26.57 -8.92
N VAL A 186 -6.53 -26.66 -10.24
CA VAL A 186 -6.81 -25.58 -11.20
C VAL A 186 -8.29 -25.14 -11.16
N ARG A 187 -9.24 -26.07 -10.96
CA ARG A 187 -10.66 -25.74 -10.76
C ARG A 187 -10.90 -24.91 -9.50
N LYS A 188 -10.32 -25.31 -8.36
CA LYS A 188 -10.42 -24.56 -7.09
C LYS A 188 -9.78 -23.18 -7.19
N GLU A 189 -8.64 -23.06 -7.85
CA GLU A 189 -8.00 -21.77 -8.14
C GLU A 189 -8.88 -20.90 -9.04
N ASN A 190 -9.44 -21.44 -10.11
CA ASN A 190 -10.33 -20.70 -11.00
C ASN A 190 -11.59 -20.21 -10.26
N GLU A 191 -12.16 -21.02 -9.36
CA GLU A 191 -13.28 -20.59 -8.53
C GLU A 191 -12.89 -19.48 -7.54
N SER A 192 -11.72 -19.61 -6.90
CA SER A 192 -11.15 -18.59 -6.02
C SER A 192 -10.92 -17.26 -6.75
N LEU A 193 -10.33 -17.32 -7.95
CA LEU A 193 -10.13 -16.14 -8.81
C LEU A 193 -11.46 -15.53 -9.27
N ARG A 194 -12.46 -16.34 -9.64
CA ARG A 194 -13.82 -15.84 -9.96
C ARG A 194 -14.49 -15.19 -8.75
N ARG A 195 -14.30 -15.72 -7.53
CA ARG A 195 -14.81 -15.11 -6.28
C ARG A 195 -14.12 -13.76 -6.01
N LYS A 196 -12.79 -13.71 -6.11
CA LYS A 196 -11.98 -12.47 -5.97
C LYS A 196 -12.38 -11.41 -7.00
N LEU A 197 -12.52 -11.79 -8.27
CA LEU A 197 -12.96 -10.88 -9.35
C LEU A 197 -14.36 -10.31 -9.09
N ARG A 198 -15.32 -11.14 -8.65
CA ARG A 198 -16.66 -10.64 -8.27
C ARG A 198 -16.62 -9.69 -7.08
N SER A 199 -15.77 -9.94 -6.08
CA SER A 199 -15.56 -8.98 -4.97
C SER A 199 -15.02 -7.67 -5.49
N ALA A 200 -13.91 -7.70 -6.23
CA ALA A 200 -13.27 -6.50 -6.77
C ALA A 200 -14.22 -5.67 -7.66
N LEU A 201 -15.02 -6.30 -8.52
CA LEU A 201 -16.04 -5.62 -9.32
C LEU A 201 -17.16 -5.01 -8.46
N SER A 202 -17.56 -5.68 -7.38
CA SER A 202 -18.50 -5.12 -6.40
C SER A 202 -17.90 -3.91 -5.66
N ASP A 203 -16.62 -4.00 -5.30
CA ASP A 203 -15.88 -2.94 -4.61
C ASP A 203 -15.70 -1.70 -5.49
N VAL A 204 -15.34 -1.89 -6.77
CA VAL A 204 -15.32 -0.82 -7.78
C VAL A 204 -16.70 -0.19 -7.92
N LYS A 205 -17.77 -0.98 -8.09
CA LYS A 205 -19.14 -0.46 -8.23
C LYS A 205 -19.61 0.30 -6.97
N ARG A 206 -19.20 -0.12 -5.77
CA ARG A 206 -19.44 0.61 -4.51
C ARG A 206 -18.64 1.91 -4.47
N GLY A 207 -17.38 1.89 -4.90
CA GLY A 207 -16.54 3.09 -5.05
C GLY A 207 -17.15 4.12 -6.01
N GLU A 208 -17.54 3.71 -7.21
CA GLU A 208 -18.23 4.55 -8.20
C GLU A 208 -19.55 5.14 -7.69
N ALA A 209 -20.30 4.40 -6.88
CA ALA A 209 -21.51 4.90 -6.24
C ALA A 209 -21.19 5.94 -5.16
N ALA A 210 -20.16 5.69 -4.34
CA ALA A 210 -19.69 6.64 -3.33
C ALA A 210 -19.14 7.93 -3.95
N VAL A 211 -18.35 7.83 -5.03
CA VAL A 211 -17.83 8.99 -5.79
C VAL A 211 -18.99 9.79 -6.39
N ARG A 212 -19.97 9.14 -7.04
CA ARG A 212 -21.16 9.84 -7.56
C ARG A 212 -21.94 10.56 -6.46
N LYS A 213 -22.11 9.94 -5.29
CA LYS A 213 -22.76 10.59 -4.13
C LYS A 213 -21.95 11.79 -3.62
N ALA A 214 -20.63 11.67 -3.52
CA ALA A 214 -19.75 12.75 -3.08
C ALA A 214 -19.74 13.93 -4.06
N VAL A 215 -19.72 13.66 -5.37
CA VAL A 215 -19.83 14.69 -6.42
C VAL A 215 -21.19 15.40 -6.37
N ALA A 216 -22.29 14.67 -6.17
CA ALA A 216 -23.62 15.26 -6.03
C ALA A 216 -23.73 16.15 -4.78
N ALA A 217 -23.21 15.69 -3.63
CA ALA A 217 -23.19 16.49 -2.40
C ALA A 217 -22.31 17.75 -2.54
N LEU A 218 -21.15 17.64 -3.21
CA LEU A 218 -20.28 18.78 -3.48
C LEU A 218 -20.93 19.80 -4.43
N ALA A 219 -21.73 19.35 -5.39
CA ALA A 219 -22.52 20.24 -6.25
C ALA A 219 -23.60 20.96 -5.44
N GLU A 220 -24.33 20.26 -4.59
CA GLU A 220 -25.36 20.86 -3.72
C GLU A 220 -24.78 21.91 -2.75
N GLU A 221 -23.67 21.61 -2.07
CA GLU A 221 -23.01 22.61 -1.20
C GLU A 221 -22.43 23.79 -1.99
N ARG A 222 -21.96 23.57 -3.22
CA ARG A 222 -21.51 24.65 -4.11
C ARG A 222 -22.67 25.56 -4.53
N ASP A 223 -23.83 24.99 -4.84
CA ASP A 223 -25.02 25.74 -5.22
C ASP A 223 -25.59 26.51 -4.02
N ARG A 224 -25.64 25.90 -2.82
CA ARG A 224 -25.98 26.60 -1.57
C ARG A 224 -25.04 27.79 -1.33
N ALA A 225 -23.73 27.57 -1.35
CA ALA A 225 -22.74 28.64 -1.17
C ALA A 225 -22.86 29.75 -2.24
N ALA A 226 -23.23 29.41 -3.48
CA ALA A 226 -23.51 30.38 -4.53
C ALA A 226 -24.78 31.20 -4.24
N THR A 227 -25.85 30.58 -3.73
CA THR A 227 -27.06 31.29 -3.30
C THR A 227 -26.80 32.20 -2.09
N GLU A 228 -26.13 31.71 -1.05
CA GLU A 228 -25.75 32.47 0.15
C GLU A 228 -24.90 33.69 -0.20
N LYS A 229 -23.90 33.50 -1.09
CA LYS A 229 -23.10 34.61 -1.62
C LYS A 229 -23.96 35.62 -2.37
N THR A 230 -24.89 35.16 -3.21
CA THR A 230 -25.79 36.06 -3.97
C THR A 230 -26.71 36.86 -3.05
N THR A 231 -27.25 36.23 -1.99
CA THR A 231 -28.03 36.94 -0.97
C THR A 231 -27.17 37.96 -0.22
N ALA A 232 -25.98 37.57 0.24
CA ALA A 232 -25.05 38.48 0.94
C ALA A 232 -24.61 39.66 0.06
N ASP A 233 -24.28 39.42 -1.21
CA ASP A 233 -23.96 40.48 -2.18
C ASP A 233 -25.15 41.44 -2.39
N SER A 234 -26.39 40.93 -2.36
CA SER A 234 -27.60 41.76 -2.44
C SER A 234 -27.85 42.59 -1.18
N GLU A 235 -27.61 42.03 0.00
CA GLU A 235 -27.71 42.73 1.28
C GLU A 235 -26.63 43.81 1.41
N VAL A 236 -25.39 43.52 1.04
CA VAL A 236 -24.30 44.49 0.98
C VAL A 236 -24.63 45.65 0.03
N ARG A 237 -25.23 45.38 -1.14
CA ARG A 237 -25.71 46.44 -2.05
C ARG A 237 -26.83 47.27 -1.41
N ARG A 238 -27.81 46.64 -0.76
CA ARG A 238 -28.93 47.32 -0.08
C ARG A 238 -28.44 48.17 1.09
N LEU A 239 -27.51 47.68 1.90
CA LEU A 239 -26.91 48.42 3.01
C LEU A 239 -26.09 49.60 2.50
N LYS A 240 -25.32 49.44 1.41
CA LYS A 240 -24.62 50.56 0.75
C LYS A 240 -25.58 51.64 0.25
N SER A 241 -26.72 51.27 -0.35
CA SER A 241 -27.77 52.23 -0.74
C SER A 241 -28.30 53.00 0.47
N ARG A 242 -28.68 52.28 1.54
CA ARG A 242 -29.19 52.90 2.78
C ARG A 242 -28.18 53.81 3.47
N ILE A 243 -26.88 53.49 3.39
CA ILE A 243 -25.81 54.36 3.90
C ILE A 243 -25.73 55.63 3.06
N ALA A 244 -25.71 55.54 1.73
CA ALA A 244 -25.69 56.73 0.86
C ALA A 244 -26.97 57.60 1.01
N GLU A 245 -28.14 56.99 1.17
CA GLU A 245 -29.40 57.67 1.50
C GLU A 245 -29.32 58.38 2.87
N ALA A 246 -28.74 57.75 3.89
CA ALA A 246 -28.56 58.35 5.21
C ALA A 246 -27.50 59.47 5.21
N GLU A 247 -26.42 59.32 4.46
CA GLU A 247 -25.37 60.33 4.27
C GLU A 247 -25.92 61.58 3.56
N THR A 248 -26.70 61.41 2.49
CA THR A 248 -27.36 62.52 1.77
C THR A 248 -28.47 63.18 2.60
N ALA A 249 -29.23 62.41 3.38
CA ALA A 249 -30.18 62.95 4.35
C ALA A 249 -29.48 63.75 5.48
N LEU A 250 -28.31 63.28 5.94
CA LEU A 250 -27.50 63.98 6.94
C LEU A 250 -26.89 65.26 6.35
N GLU A 251 -26.42 65.23 5.09
CA GLU A 251 -25.87 66.42 4.43
C GLU A 251 -26.94 67.48 4.18
N THR A 252 -28.13 67.09 3.71
CA THR A 252 -29.26 68.02 3.52
C THR A 252 -29.73 68.60 4.86
N SER A 253 -29.88 67.78 5.90
CA SER A 253 -30.19 68.25 7.26
C SER A 253 -29.13 69.23 7.80
N ARG A 254 -27.84 68.93 7.61
CA ARG A 254 -26.73 69.86 7.95
C ARG A 254 -26.78 71.15 7.14
N ARG A 255 -27.19 71.11 5.88
CA ARG A 255 -27.33 72.28 5.01
C ARG A 255 -28.48 73.17 5.49
N SER A 256 -29.67 72.60 5.71
CA SER A 256 -30.82 73.33 6.27
C SER A 256 -30.57 73.86 7.69
N ALA A 257 -29.81 73.14 8.53
CA ALA A 257 -29.40 73.63 9.84
C ALA A 257 -28.36 74.79 9.76
N ARG A 258 -27.49 74.80 8.75
CA ARG A 258 -26.58 75.94 8.46
C ARG A 258 -27.35 77.14 7.90
N GLU A 259 -28.31 76.91 7.01
CA GLU A 259 -29.19 77.95 6.46
C GLU A 259 -30.05 78.56 7.58
N GLY A 260 -30.71 77.73 8.41
CA GLY A 260 -31.46 78.17 9.58
C GLY A 260 -30.61 78.99 10.56
N ARG A 261 -29.42 78.48 10.94
CA ARG A 261 -28.47 79.26 11.74
C ARG A 261 -28.02 80.54 11.04
N SER A 262 -27.81 80.57 9.74
CA SER A 262 -27.41 81.81 9.05
C SER A 262 -28.51 82.88 9.08
N VAL A 263 -29.79 82.48 9.10
CA VAL A 263 -30.93 83.39 9.29
C VAL A 263 -31.04 83.83 10.75
N GLU A 264 -30.85 82.92 11.70
CA GLU A 264 -30.80 83.24 13.13
C GLU A 264 -29.60 84.14 13.48
N ASP A 265 -28.43 83.90 12.91
CA ASP A 265 -27.20 84.70 13.03
C ASP A 265 -27.37 86.07 12.37
N MET A 266 -28.02 86.17 11.21
CA MET A 266 -28.38 87.47 10.62
C MET A 266 -29.36 88.24 11.52
N ARG A 267 -30.35 87.57 12.11
CA ARG A 267 -31.28 88.19 13.05
C ARG A 267 -30.60 88.60 14.35
N LEU A 268 -29.73 87.75 14.90
CA LEU A 268 -28.92 88.02 16.08
C LEU A 268 -27.96 89.17 15.83
N ARG A 269 -27.35 89.24 14.64
CA ARG A 269 -26.49 90.35 14.21
C ARG A 269 -27.27 91.64 14.08
N LEU A 270 -28.45 91.65 13.44
CA LEU A 270 -29.31 92.84 13.39
C LEU A 270 -29.73 93.30 14.79
N LEU A 271 -30.10 92.37 15.69
CA LEU A 271 -30.44 92.71 17.07
C LEU A 271 -29.22 93.21 17.85
N LEU A 272 -28.05 92.57 17.70
CA LEU A 272 -26.78 93.03 18.29
C LEU A 272 -26.37 94.39 17.74
N ASP A 273 -26.51 94.66 16.44
CA ASP A 273 -26.22 95.95 15.84
C ASP A 273 -27.18 97.01 16.41
N THR A 274 -28.49 96.73 16.56
CA THR A 274 -29.40 97.68 17.26
C THR A 274 -29.08 97.88 18.74
N VAL A 275 -28.61 96.85 19.45
CA VAL A 275 -28.18 96.97 20.86
C VAL A 275 -26.81 97.66 20.98
N LEU A 276 -25.91 97.47 20.02
CA LEU A 276 -24.61 98.14 19.94
C LEU A 276 -24.78 99.60 19.54
N ASP A 277 -25.71 99.93 18.64
CA ASP A 277 -26.07 101.30 18.30
C ASP A 277 -26.76 102.00 19.48
N ALA A 278 -27.67 101.30 20.18
CA ALA A 278 -28.25 101.81 21.43
C ALA A 278 -27.19 101.99 22.53
N ALA A 279 -26.25 101.05 22.67
CA ALA A 279 -25.16 101.13 23.64
C ALA A 279 -24.08 102.15 23.24
N GLN A 280 -23.86 102.40 21.95
CA GLN A 280 -22.98 103.46 21.45
C GLN A 280 -23.64 104.84 21.59
N GLY A 281 -24.95 104.95 21.35
CA GLY A 281 -25.75 106.13 21.67
C GLY A 281 -25.68 106.45 23.17
N LEU A 282 -25.96 105.46 24.02
CA LEU A 282 -25.86 105.58 25.47
C LEU A 282 -24.42 105.88 25.93
N ARG A 283 -23.40 105.32 25.27
CA ARG A 283 -21.97 105.61 25.55
C ARG A 283 -21.52 106.97 25.01
N ARG A 284 -22.19 107.55 24.01
CA ARG A 284 -22.02 108.95 23.57
C ARG A 284 -22.66 109.92 24.54
N GLU A 285 -23.85 109.60 25.06
CA GLU A 285 -24.53 110.34 26.13
C GLU A 285 -23.77 110.26 27.48
N LEU A 286 -23.10 109.13 27.78
CA LEU A 286 -22.43 108.87 29.07
C LEU A 286 -20.88 108.92 29.05
N ALA A 287 -20.24 109.16 27.91
CA ALA A 287 -18.80 109.45 27.76
C ALA A 287 -17.78 108.46 28.41
N LEU A 288 -17.95 107.14 28.27
CA LEU A 288 -17.06 106.13 28.89
C LEU A 288 -16.01 105.49 27.92
N PRO A 289 -14.72 105.35 28.31
CA PRO A 289 -13.70 104.55 27.60
C PRO A 289 -13.59 103.09 28.13
N PRO A 290 -13.08 102.11 27.32
CA PRO A 290 -13.02 100.69 27.69
C PRO A 290 -11.68 100.26 28.35
N ALA A 291 -11.68 99.15 29.09
CA ALA A 291 -10.56 98.67 29.92
C ALA A 291 -10.04 97.27 29.56
N ASN A 292 -8.75 97.00 29.84
CA ASN A 292 -7.97 95.87 29.30
C ASN A 292 -7.28 94.98 30.39
N VAL A 293 -8.01 94.27 31.27
CA VAL A 293 -7.40 93.30 32.24
C VAL A 293 -8.31 92.08 32.48
N HIS A 294 -7.72 90.91 32.78
CA HIS A 294 -8.43 89.63 32.99
C HIS A 294 -8.08 88.95 34.34
N PRO A 295 -9.07 88.56 35.19
CA PRO A 295 -8.81 88.06 36.56
C PRO A 295 -8.31 86.60 36.67
N ALA A 296 -7.41 86.13 35.79
CA ALA A 296 -6.55 84.97 36.08
C ALA A 296 -5.13 85.43 36.47
N ASP A 297 -4.80 86.68 36.15
CA ASP A 297 -3.55 87.35 36.48
C ASP A 297 -3.49 87.76 37.98
N THR A 298 -4.33 87.17 38.83
CA THR A 298 -4.54 87.49 40.25
C THR A 298 -4.25 86.32 41.21
N VAL A 299 -3.67 85.22 40.72
CA VAL A 299 -3.10 84.15 41.56
C VAL A 299 -1.58 84.18 41.40
N GLU A 300 -0.85 84.35 42.50
CA GLU A 300 0.57 84.72 42.46
C GLU A 300 1.51 83.52 42.17
N ALA A 301 1.53 83.11 40.90
CA ALA A 301 2.56 82.29 40.24
C ALA A 301 2.61 82.65 38.74
N VAL A 302 3.79 82.58 38.12
CA VAL A 302 4.05 83.23 36.80
C VAL A 302 3.37 82.52 35.62
N ALA A 303 2.28 83.09 35.05
CA ALA A 303 1.60 82.71 33.79
C ALA A 303 0.47 83.70 33.37
N PRO A 304 -0.17 83.49 32.20
CA PRO A 304 -1.61 83.75 31.90
C PRO A 304 -2.36 82.41 31.56
N GLY A 305 -3.66 82.28 31.22
CA GLY A 305 -4.77 83.21 30.90
C GLY A 305 -5.09 83.24 29.38
N ARG A 306 -6.33 83.18 28.83
CA ARG A 306 -7.74 82.94 29.28
C ARG A 306 -8.63 82.66 28.01
N MET A 307 -9.83 82.03 27.96
CA MET A 307 -10.58 81.12 28.86
C MET A 307 -11.76 80.36 28.15
N THR A 308 -12.88 80.09 28.85
CA THR A 308 -14.06 79.21 28.53
C THR A 308 -15.35 80.04 28.20
N PRO A 309 -16.65 79.60 28.25
CA PRO A 309 -17.29 78.25 28.42
C PRO A 309 -18.58 77.94 27.58
N LYS A 310 -19.03 76.66 27.52
CA LYS A 310 -20.34 76.16 28.05
C LYS A 310 -20.68 74.66 27.75
N ASP A 311 -20.86 73.91 28.83
CA ASP A 311 -21.83 72.82 29.15
C ASP A 311 -22.07 71.60 28.22
N ILE A 312 -21.90 70.37 28.75
CA ILE A 312 -22.95 69.34 29.03
C ILE A 312 -22.36 68.04 29.63
N ALA A 313 -23.18 67.27 30.37
CA ALA A 313 -22.78 66.31 31.39
C ALA A 313 -22.62 64.82 31.00
N THR A 314 -21.59 64.20 31.58
CA THR A 314 -21.51 62.89 32.28
C THR A 314 -22.26 61.65 31.75
N ARG A 315 -21.49 60.58 31.46
CA ARG A 315 -21.90 59.17 31.73
C ARG A 315 -20.69 58.30 32.11
N ALA A 316 -20.94 57.26 32.90
CA ALA A 316 -19.91 56.49 33.60
C ALA A 316 -19.29 55.36 32.75
N LEU A 317 -17.97 55.21 32.83
CA LEU A 317 -17.18 54.06 32.38
C LEU A 317 -16.14 53.71 33.46
N SER A 318 -15.70 52.46 33.46
CA SER A 318 -14.91 51.80 34.51
C SER A 318 -13.58 52.51 34.86
N GLU A 319 -13.22 52.55 36.14
CA GLU A 319 -12.07 53.27 36.70
C GLU A 319 -10.68 52.68 36.35
N MET A 320 -10.61 51.66 35.50
CA MET A 320 -9.39 50.89 35.22
C MET A 320 -9.03 50.75 33.72
N ASP A 321 -9.74 51.43 32.81
CA ASP A 321 -9.45 51.40 31.37
C ASP A 321 -8.47 52.53 30.96
N PRO A 322 -7.29 52.23 30.37
CA PRO A 322 -6.41 53.25 29.81
C PRO A 322 -7.06 54.19 28.79
N ALA A 323 -8.09 53.74 28.05
CA ALA A 323 -8.79 54.57 27.08
C ALA A 323 -9.54 55.76 27.73
N LEU A 324 -9.87 55.68 29.03
CA LEU A 324 -10.52 56.76 29.78
C LEU A 324 -9.62 58.00 29.86
N LEU A 325 -8.31 57.83 30.06
CA LEU A 325 -7.37 58.96 30.13
C LEU A 325 -7.24 59.66 28.77
N ASP A 326 -7.17 58.89 27.68
CA ASP A 326 -7.16 59.46 26.32
C ASP A 326 -8.45 60.23 26.00
N GLN A 327 -9.62 59.71 26.40
CA GLN A 327 -10.90 60.42 26.24
C GLN A 327 -10.97 61.71 27.05
N LEU A 328 -10.46 61.73 28.28
CA LEU A 328 -10.44 62.93 29.13
C LEU A 328 -9.46 64.00 28.61
N LEU A 329 -8.30 63.59 28.09
CA LEU A 329 -7.30 64.50 27.51
C LEU A 329 -7.69 65.03 26.12
N ALA A 330 -8.58 64.33 25.41
CA ALA A 330 -9.17 64.81 24.16
C ALA A 330 -10.25 65.89 24.35
N LEU A 331 -10.64 66.21 25.59
CA LEU A 331 -11.61 67.28 25.85
C LEU A 331 -10.99 68.67 25.60
N PRO A 332 -11.73 69.61 24.99
CA PRO A 332 -11.19 70.93 24.68
C PRO A 332 -10.84 71.69 25.96
N GLN A 333 -9.65 72.31 25.97
CA GLN A 333 -9.08 73.02 27.13
C GLN A 333 -8.89 72.14 28.39
N ALA A 334 -8.85 70.80 28.25
CA ALA A 334 -8.54 69.90 29.35
C ALA A 334 -7.23 70.27 30.07
N HIS A 335 -7.22 70.08 31.38
CA HIS A 335 -6.08 70.38 32.24
C HIS A 335 -5.67 69.14 33.03
N LEU A 336 -4.49 68.63 32.74
CA LEU A 336 -3.89 67.50 33.45
C LEU A 336 -2.96 68.03 34.55
N VAL A 337 -3.33 67.83 35.80
CA VAL A 337 -2.47 68.08 36.97
C VAL A 337 -1.86 66.76 37.42
N VAL A 338 -0.54 66.68 37.46
CA VAL A 338 0.22 65.45 37.76
C VAL A 338 0.99 65.60 39.04
N ASP A 339 0.75 64.70 39.99
CA ASP A 339 1.54 64.53 41.20
C ASP A 339 2.84 63.80 40.86
N GLY A 340 3.92 64.57 40.76
CA GLY A 340 5.15 64.13 40.16
C GLY A 340 5.81 62.98 40.91
N TYR A 341 5.94 63.08 42.24
CA TYR A 341 6.63 62.04 43.02
C TYR A 341 5.78 60.79 43.23
N ASN A 342 4.45 60.91 43.37
CA ASN A 342 3.60 59.73 43.46
C ASN A 342 3.58 58.94 42.14
N VAL A 343 3.62 59.62 40.98
CA VAL A 343 3.79 58.95 39.68
C VAL A 343 5.18 58.34 39.54
N THR A 344 6.26 59.04 39.90
CA THR A 344 7.63 58.53 39.68
C THR A 344 8.00 57.38 40.62
N LYS A 345 7.62 57.46 41.91
CA LYS A 345 7.81 56.40 42.91
C LYS A 345 7.01 55.14 42.52
N THR A 346 5.86 55.28 41.88
CA THR A 346 5.08 54.14 41.33
C THR A 346 5.72 53.53 40.08
N GLY A 347 6.27 54.35 39.17
CA GLY A 347 6.69 53.88 37.84
C GLY A 347 8.13 53.41 37.71
N TYR A 348 9.06 53.98 38.48
CA TYR A 348 10.49 53.68 38.36
C TYR A 348 11.24 54.01 39.67
N PRO A 349 10.88 53.35 40.80
CA PRO A 349 11.39 53.66 42.14
C PRO A 349 12.90 53.50 42.29
N THR A 350 13.55 52.69 41.45
CA THR A 350 14.99 52.40 41.50
C THR A 350 15.88 53.47 40.85
N MET A 351 15.30 54.52 40.24
CA MET A 351 16.07 55.60 39.60
C MET A 351 16.32 56.78 40.56
N PRO A 352 17.44 57.52 40.42
CA PRO A 352 17.67 58.76 41.18
C PRO A 352 16.60 59.83 40.89
N LEU A 353 16.17 60.59 41.91
CA LEU A 353 15.04 61.54 41.85
C LEU A 353 15.13 62.59 40.73
N GLU A 354 16.33 62.96 40.29
CA GLU A 354 16.51 63.86 39.14
C GLU A 354 16.17 63.17 37.80
N LYS A 355 16.68 61.94 37.59
CA LYS A 355 16.36 61.11 36.42
C LYS A 355 14.88 60.72 36.41
N GLN A 356 14.28 60.52 37.59
CA GLN A 356 12.85 60.31 37.74
C GLN A 356 12.04 61.50 37.16
N ARG A 357 12.38 62.73 37.57
CA ARG A 357 11.72 63.96 37.12
C ARG A 357 11.85 64.19 35.62
N LEU A 358 13.07 64.08 35.09
CA LEU A 358 13.32 64.22 33.64
C LEU A 358 12.53 63.21 32.81
N ARG A 359 12.44 61.95 33.26
CA ARG A 359 11.68 60.89 32.57
C ARG A 359 10.17 61.18 32.57
N LEU A 360 9.61 61.70 33.67
CA LEU A 360 8.20 62.08 33.73
C LEU A 360 7.91 63.25 32.78
N LEU A 361 8.70 64.32 32.88
CA LEU A 361 8.50 65.55 32.09
C LEU A 361 8.66 65.30 30.59
N GLY A 362 9.60 64.45 30.18
CA GLY A 362 9.75 64.03 28.78
C GLY A 362 8.50 63.32 28.26
N GLY A 363 7.96 62.37 29.01
CA GLY A 363 6.71 61.68 28.65
C GLY A 363 5.51 62.63 28.59
N LEU A 364 5.35 63.53 29.57
CA LEU A 364 4.28 64.52 29.58
C LEU A 364 4.39 65.51 28.41
N ALA A 365 5.60 65.89 27.97
CA ALA A 365 5.77 66.77 26.82
C ALA A 365 5.29 66.14 25.51
N VAL A 366 5.58 64.86 25.29
CA VAL A 366 5.06 64.10 24.14
C VAL A 366 3.53 64.01 24.22
N LEU A 367 2.97 63.76 25.40
CA LEU A 367 1.52 63.67 25.60
C LEU A 367 0.84 65.04 25.39
N ALA A 368 1.43 66.14 25.84
CA ALA A 368 0.95 67.52 25.60
C ALA A 368 0.96 67.85 24.10
N ALA A 369 2.03 67.50 23.38
CA ALA A 369 2.11 67.68 21.93
C ALA A 369 1.08 66.84 21.14
N GLN A 370 0.73 65.64 21.64
CA GLN A 370 -0.28 64.78 21.01
C GLN A 370 -1.72 65.21 21.29
N THR A 371 -2.01 65.71 22.50
CA THR A 371 -3.39 65.97 22.96
C THR A 371 -3.79 67.43 22.92
N GLY A 372 -2.82 68.36 22.98
CA GLY A 372 -3.08 69.79 23.15
C GLY A 372 -3.63 70.18 24.52
N ALA A 373 -3.76 69.24 25.46
CA ALA A 373 -4.20 69.50 26.82
C ALA A 373 -3.15 70.33 27.59
N GLU A 374 -3.60 71.24 28.46
CA GLU A 374 -2.70 71.95 29.37
C GLU A 374 -2.18 70.94 30.40
N MET A 375 -0.86 70.85 30.57
CA MET A 375 -0.25 69.93 31.54
C MET A 375 0.49 70.70 32.62
N THR A 376 0.23 70.36 33.88
CA THR A 376 0.90 70.93 35.06
C THR A 376 1.45 69.80 35.93
N CYS A 377 2.76 69.64 35.96
CA CYS A 377 3.42 68.69 36.85
C CYS A 377 3.82 69.39 38.15
N VAL A 378 3.34 68.89 39.29
CA VAL A 378 3.64 69.42 40.63
C VAL A 378 4.64 68.49 41.31
N PHE A 379 5.72 69.03 41.85
CA PHE A 379 6.68 68.30 42.69
C PHE A 379 6.73 68.89 44.08
N ASP A 380 6.97 68.04 45.09
CA ASP A 380 7.18 68.51 46.46
C ASP A 380 8.53 69.25 46.57
N GLY A 381 8.48 70.49 47.05
CA GLY A 381 9.64 71.33 47.28
C GLY A 381 10.50 70.91 48.48
N ALA A 382 9.95 70.14 49.43
CA ALA A 382 10.66 69.70 50.62
C ALA A 382 11.80 68.70 50.34
N GLU A 383 11.74 67.97 49.22
CA GLU A 383 12.80 67.05 48.78
C GLU A 383 13.92 67.76 47.94
N LEU A 384 13.93 69.10 47.82
CA LEU A 384 14.98 69.85 47.10
C LEU A 384 15.98 70.54 48.03
N ALA A 385 17.25 70.13 47.95
CA ALA A 385 18.37 70.75 48.66
C ALA A 385 18.93 72.03 47.98
N ALA A 386 18.55 72.33 46.73
CA ALA A 386 18.97 73.50 45.98
C ALA A 386 17.93 73.86 44.89
N PRO A 387 17.87 75.12 44.40
CA PRO A 387 17.01 75.51 43.29
C PRO A 387 17.39 74.75 42.01
N VAL A 388 16.49 73.90 41.51
CA VAL A 388 16.72 73.10 40.30
C VAL A 388 16.31 73.89 39.06
N LEU A 389 17.29 74.30 38.27
CA LEU A 389 17.12 74.93 36.95
C LEU A 389 16.72 73.87 35.89
N LEU A 390 15.48 73.39 35.96
CA LEU A 390 14.86 72.62 34.89
C LEU A 390 14.26 73.59 33.86
N ALA A 391 14.74 73.54 32.62
CA ALA A 391 14.01 74.13 31.50
C ALA A 391 12.79 73.25 31.20
N PRO A 392 11.55 73.69 31.45
CA PRO A 392 10.38 72.86 31.21
C PRO A 392 10.20 72.61 29.71
N PRO A 393 9.95 71.37 29.26
CA PRO A 393 9.69 71.08 27.86
C PRO A 393 8.38 71.74 27.41
N ARG A 394 8.34 72.15 26.13
CA ARG A 394 7.20 72.90 25.56
C ARG A 394 5.88 72.14 25.78
N GLY A 395 4.87 72.85 26.29
CA GLY A 395 3.54 72.30 26.57
C GLY A 395 3.31 71.81 28.01
N VAL A 396 4.35 71.74 28.86
CA VAL A 396 4.23 71.32 30.26
C VAL A 396 4.66 72.44 31.21
N ARG A 397 3.75 72.90 32.06
CA ARG A 397 4.07 73.77 33.20
C ARG A 397 4.60 72.91 34.34
N VAL A 398 5.69 73.32 34.98
CA VAL A 398 6.27 72.62 36.14
C VAL A 398 6.20 73.54 37.35
N LEU A 399 5.60 73.06 38.43
CA LEU A 399 5.45 73.79 39.68
C LEU A 399 6.11 72.99 40.80
N PHE A 400 6.76 73.71 41.72
CA PHE A 400 7.29 73.15 42.96
C PHE A 400 6.49 73.74 44.12
N SER A 401 6.15 72.93 45.12
CA SER A 401 5.49 73.46 46.32
C SER A 401 6.44 74.37 47.12
N LYS A 402 5.88 75.37 47.80
CA LYS A 402 6.65 76.25 48.69
C LYS A 402 7.08 75.46 49.94
N PRO A 403 8.24 75.75 50.56
CA PRO A 403 8.62 75.15 51.84
C PRO A 403 7.49 75.26 52.88
N GLY A 404 7.08 74.14 53.47
CA GLY A 404 5.95 74.06 54.41
C GLY A 404 4.57 73.83 53.79
N VAL A 405 4.45 73.72 52.46
CA VAL A 405 3.21 73.32 51.76
C VAL A 405 3.49 72.01 51.01
N THR A 406 2.66 70.99 51.22
CA THR A 406 2.78 69.71 50.49
C THR A 406 2.37 69.87 49.02
N ALA A 407 2.86 68.99 48.15
CA ALA A 407 2.40 68.93 46.75
C ALA A 407 0.87 68.74 46.67
N ASP A 408 0.31 67.94 47.57
CA ASP A 408 -1.12 67.61 47.68
C ASP A 408 -2.00 68.85 47.89
N GLU A 409 -1.63 69.74 48.81
CA GLU A 409 -2.41 70.96 49.06
C GLU A 409 -2.24 71.97 47.92
N LEU A 410 -1.06 72.04 47.27
CA LEU A 410 -0.89 72.83 46.06
C LEU A 410 -1.76 72.29 44.90
N ILE A 411 -1.87 70.97 44.73
CA ILE A 411 -2.77 70.35 43.75
C ILE A 411 -4.24 70.70 44.06
N ARG A 412 -4.66 70.62 45.33
CA ARG A 412 -6.01 71.03 45.76
C ARG A 412 -6.27 72.51 45.51
N GLN A 413 -5.28 73.38 45.72
CA GLN A 413 -5.37 74.82 45.42
C GLN A 413 -5.50 75.09 43.92
N LEU A 414 -4.71 74.41 43.07
CA LEU A 414 -4.81 74.52 41.61
C LEU A 414 -6.21 74.11 41.13
N VAL A 415 -6.72 72.95 41.58
CA VAL A 415 -8.06 72.48 41.21
C VAL A 415 -9.16 73.46 41.66
N ARG A 416 -9.03 74.07 42.85
CA ARG A 416 -9.99 75.09 43.34
C ARG A 416 -9.88 76.44 42.62
N ALA A 417 -8.72 76.76 42.04
CA ALA A 417 -8.50 77.98 41.27
C ALA A 417 -8.98 77.86 39.83
N GLU A 418 -9.06 76.65 39.28
CA GLU A 418 -9.62 76.40 37.96
C GLU A 418 -11.14 76.72 37.91
N PRO A 419 -11.64 77.34 36.82
CA PRO A 419 -13.06 77.68 36.72
C PRO A 419 -13.96 76.43 36.71
N PRO A 420 -15.10 76.43 37.43
CA PRO A 420 -16.05 75.33 37.38
C PRO A 420 -16.55 75.11 35.95
N GLY A 421 -16.51 73.85 35.51
CA GLY A 421 -16.86 73.45 34.14
C GLY A 421 -15.66 73.19 33.21
N ARG A 422 -14.43 73.53 33.62
CA ARG A 422 -13.21 73.08 32.93
C ARG A 422 -12.94 71.59 33.22
N PRO A 423 -12.61 70.74 32.24
CA PRO A 423 -12.20 69.35 32.51
C PRO A 423 -10.81 69.32 33.17
N VAL A 424 -10.78 69.19 34.49
CA VAL A 424 -9.54 69.02 35.27
C VAL A 424 -9.36 67.54 35.62
N VAL A 425 -8.21 66.98 35.27
CA VAL A 425 -7.82 65.59 35.54
C VAL A 425 -6.63 65.61 36.48
N VAL A 426 -6.73 64.92 37.62
CA VAL A 426 -5.65 64.85 38.61
C VAL A 426 -5.10 63.44 38.65
N VAL A 427 -3.79 63.29 38.44
CA VAL A 427 -3.10 62.00 38.53
C VAL A 427 -2.32 61.93 39.84
N SER A 428 -2.73 61.04 40.74
CA SER A 428 -1.98 60.66 41.95
C SER A 428 -2.30 59.21 42.35
N THR A 429 -1.51 58.64 43.26
CA THR A 429 -1.81 57.38 43.96
C THR A 429 -2.42 57.59 45.35
N ASP A 430 -2.37 58.82 45.88
CA ASP A 430 -2.90 59.09 47.21
C ASP A 430 -4.44 59.20 47.19
N ARG A 431 -5.09 58.46 48.09
CA ARG A 431 -6.55 58.46 48.24
C ARG A 431 -7.05 59.77 48.84
N GLU A 432 -6.30 60.40 49.74
CA GLU A 432 -6.68 61.68 50.34
C GLU A 432 -6.66 62.80 49.29
N VAL A 433 -5.69 62.78 48.36
CA VAL A 433 -5.67 63.68 47.20
C VAL A 433 -6.87 63.40 46.30
N ALA A 434 -7.10 62.14 45.93
CA ALA A 434 -8.19 61.74 45.06
C ALA A 434 -9.58 62.20 45.58
N ASP A 435 -9.87 61.95 46.85
CA ASP A 435 -11.12 62.38 47.50
C ASP A 435 -11.21 63.92 47.62
N GLY A 436 -10.08 64.59 47.89
CA GLY A 436 -10.02 66.04 48.01
C GLY A 436 -10.29 66.77 46.69
N VAL A 437 -9.74 66.27 45.57
CA VAL A 437 -9.91 66.88 44.24
C VAL A 437 -11.23 66.48 43.59
N ALA A 438 -11.77 65.28 43.87
CA ALA A 438 -13.11 64.89 43.46
C ALA A 438 -14.19 65.82 44.05
N LYS A 439 -14.06 66.19 45.34
CA LYS A 439 -14.94 67.18 46.00
C LYS A 439 -14.83 68.58 45.39
N ALA A 440 -13.71 68.91 44.76
CA ALA A 440 -13.49 70.18 44.07
C ALA A 440 -13.86 70.15 42.57
N GLY A 441 -14.40 69.02 42.06
CA GLY A 441 -14.90 68.91 40.69
C GLY A 441 -13.91 68.36 39.65
N ALA A 442 -12.67 68.00 40.05
CA ALA A 442 -11.73 67.33 39.16
C ALA A 442 -11.96 65.81 39.12
N ARG A 443 -11.47 65.17 38.05
CA ARG A 443 -11.49 63.71 37.90
C ARG A 443 -10.18 63.10 38.42
N PRO A 444 -10.17 62.37 39.54
CA PRO A 444 -8.97 61.63 39.97
C PRO A 444 -8.71 60.44 39.05
N VAL A 445 -7.44 60.19 38.75
CA VAL A 445 -6.95 59.09 37.90
C VAL A 445 -5.73 58.46 38.56
N ALA A 446 -5.69 57.13 38.65
CA ALA A 446 -4.56 56.43 39.25
C ALA A 446 -3.27 56.58 38.42
N SER A 447 -2.13 56.85 39.08
CA SER A 447 -0.81 56.98 38.44
C SER A 447 -0.44 55.82 37.49
N ALA A 448 -0.90 54.60 37.79
CA ALA A 448 -0.67 53.43 36.95
C ALA A 448 -1.29 53.56 35.53
N LEU A 449 -2.39 54.31 35.37
CA LEU A 449 -2.98 54.56 34.05
C LEU A 449 -2.16 55.56 33.24
N LEU A 450 -1.68 56.64 33.87
CA LEU A 450 -0.75 57.58 33.24
C LEU A 450 0.53 56.86 32.82
N LEU A 451 1.14 56.05 33.70
CA LEU A 451 2.36 55.29 33.39
C LEU A 451 2.15 54.30 32.23
N LYS A 452 1.02 53.57 32.20
CA LYS A 452 0.65 52.72 31.06
C LYS A 452 0.47 53.51 29.77
N ARG A 453 -0.07 54.74 29.84
CA ARG A 453 -0.25 55.60 28.65
C ARG A 453 1.07 56.19 28.17
N LEU A 454 1.94 56.62 29.08
CA LEU A 454 3.28 57.12 28.78
C LEU A 454 4.17 56.03 28.17
N ALA A 455 4.06 54.78 28.60
CA ALA A 455 4.79 53.65 28.03
C ALA A 455 4.33 53.21 26.62
N ARG A 456 3.24 53.79 26.08
CA ARG A 456 2.78 53.61 24.69
C ARG A 456 3.29 54.71 23.75
N THR A 457 4.10 55.63 24.26
CA THR A 457 4.65 56.82 23.59
C THR A 457 6.17 56.77 23.59
#